data_AF-A0A1J5HJQ6-F1
#
_entry.id   AF-A0A1J5HJQ6-F1
#
_cell.length_a   1.000
_cell.length_b   1.000
_cell.length_c   1.000
_cell.angle_alpha   90.00
_cell.angle_beta   90.00
_cell.angle_gamma   90.00
#
_symmetry.space_group_name_H-M   'P 1'
#
loop_
_entity.id
_entity.type
_entity.pdbx_description
1 polymer ?
#
loop_
_entity_poly.entity_id
_entity_poly.type
_entity_poly.pdbx_seq_one_letter_code
_entity_poly.pdbx_strand_id
1 'polypeptide(L)'
;MQTVLLNQLTEQGFAKVKISRTFLGRVRLFATSSDRTREIIFNPRTGEILRDYWVELDDAADAAARTALPRVGRSSPTATVTDDGHSDDKAADTSDDKSDDKSDDKDDDSTDDKSDDTNDDKDD
;
A
#
# COMPACT_ATOMS: atom_id res chain seq x y z
N MET A 1 15.92 16.91 -3.98
CA MET A 1 14.87 16.00 -3.44
C MET A 1 15.38 15.12 -2.32
N GLN A 2 16.38 14.26 -2.53
CA GLN A 2 16.87 13.34 -1.48
C GLN A 2 17.30 14.05 -0.17
N THR A 3 17.94 15.21 -0.27
CA THR A 3 18.35 16.03 0.89
C THR A 3 17.18 16.57 1.72
N VAL A 4 16.02 16.84 1.11
CA VAL A 4 14.85 17.39 1.80
C VAL A 4 14.20 16.34 2.70
N LEU A 5 14.09 15.10 2.22
CA LEU A 5 13.54 13.98 2.99
C LEU A 5 14.43 13.64 4.19
N LEU A 6 15.75 13.69 4.05
CA LEU A 6 16.67 13.47 5.16
C LEU A 6 16.52 14.55 6.24
N ASN A 7 16.39 15.81 5.86
CA ASN A 7 16.19 16.90 6.81
C ASN A 7 14.86 16.74 7.56
N GLN A 8 13.77 16.45 6.87
CA GLN A 8 12.47 16.21 7.50
C GLN A 8 12.48 15.03 8.47
N LEU A 9 13.17 13.94 8.14
CA LEU A 9 13.31 12.79 9.03
C LEU A 9 14.13 13.16 10.28
N THR A 10 15.16 13.98 10.12
CA THR A 10 15.98 14.46 11.25
C THR A 10 15.19 15.40 12.16
N GLU A 11 14.40 16.32 11.59
CA GLU A 11 13.49 17.23 12.33
C GLU A 11 12.41 16.46 13.10
N GLN A 12 11.96 15.32 12.57
CA GLN A 12 11.00 14.43 13.23
C GLN A 12 11.63 13.51 14.30
N GLY A 13 12.93 13.61 14.53
CA GLY A 13 13.63 12.85 15.59
C GLY A 13 14.16 11.48 15.16
N PHE A 14 14.14 11.13 13.87
CA PHE A 14 14.75 9.89 13.41
C PHE A 14 16.29 10.00 13.38
N ALA A 15 16.96 9.24 14.25
CA ALA A 15 18.41 9.32 14.41
C ALA A 15 19.20 8.44 13.43
N LYS A 16 18.61 7.34 12.94
CA LYS A 16 19.28 6.40 12.04
C LYS A 16 18.53 6.35 10.72
N VAL A 17 19.17 6.77 9.62
CA VAL A 17 18.59 6.69 8.28
C VAL A 17 19.47 5.80 7.40
N LYS A 18 18.88 4.75 6.84
CA LYS A 18 19.53 3.86 5.86
C LYS A 18 18.89 4.04 4.49
N ILE A 19 19.71 4.28 3.49
CA ILE A 19 19.28 4.38 2.09
C ILE A 19 19.66 3.08 1.38
N SER A 20 18.71 2.49 0.68
CA SER A 20 18.92 1.29 -0.13
C SER A 20 18.15 1.37 -1.43
N ARG A 21 18.51 0.53 -2.41
CA ARG A 21 17.74 0.34 -3.63
C ARG A 21 16.94 -0.96 -3.52
N THR A 22 15.69 -0.90 -3.97
CA THR A 22 14.86 -2.11 -4.14
C THR A 22 15.23 -2.81 -5.46
N PHE A 23 14.82 -4.08 -5.62
CA PHE A 23 15.04 -4.83 -6.87
C PHE A 23 14.41 -4.17 -8.11
N LEU A 24 13.36 -3.36 -7.92
CA LEU A 24 12.70 -2.61 -9.00
C LEU A 24 13.33 -1.22 -9.23
N GLY A 25 14.54 -0.97 -8.74
CA GLY A 25 15.28 0.28 -8.97
C GLY A 25 14.79 1.50 -8.18
N ARG A 26 13.78 1.35 -7.30
CA ARG A 26 13.29 2.43 -6.42
C ARG A 26 14.22 2.65 -5.24
N VAL A 27 14.23 3.87 -4.71
CA VAL A 27 15.00 4.21 -3.50
C VAL A 27 14.13 3.98 -2.26
N ARG A 28 14.67 3.24 -1.28
CA ARG A 28 14.08 2.98 0.04
C ARG A 28 14.88 3.71 1.11
N LEU A 29 14.23 4.61 1.82
CA LEU A 29 14.73 5.23 3.05
C LEU A 29 14.10 4.50 4.23
N PHE A 30 14.93 3.95 5.10
CA PHE A 30 14.52 3.32 6.33
C PHE A 30 15.06 4.13 7.51
N ALA A 31 14.17 4.76 8.25
CA ALA A 31 14.46 5.65 9.36
C ALA A 31 14.04 5.01 10.69
N THR A 32 14.86 5.14 11.72
CA THR A 32 14.62 4.57 13.05
C THR A 32 14.88 5.60 14.14
N SER A 33 13.91 5.74 15.04
CA SER A 33 13.93 6.50 16.29
C SER A 33 13.95 5.53 17.48
N SER A 34 13.97 6.03 18.72
CA SER A 34 13.83 5.23 19.94
C SER A 34 12.46 4.55 20.07
N ASP A 35 11.42 5.18 19.54
CA ASP A 35 10.01 4.88 19.75
C ASP A 35 9.28 4.51 18.47
N ARG A 36 9.87 4.76 17.30
CA ARG A 36 9.20 4.60 16.00
C ARG A 36 10.16 4.20 14.88
N THR A 37 9.65 3.53 13.87
CA THR A 37 10.34 3.31 12.58
C THR A 37 9.49 3.83 11.44
N ARG A 38 10.15 4.34 10.39
CA ARG A 38 9.50 4.83 9.18
C ARG A 38 10.23 4.34 7.94
N GLU A 39 9.47 3.88 6.96
CA GLU A 39 9.92 3.45 5.66
C GLU A 39 9.28 4.31 4.57
N ILE A 40 10.12 4.93 3.75
CA ILE A 40 9.70 5.71 2.59
C ILE A 40 10.30 5.07 1.34
N ILE A 41 9.47 4.76 0.35
CA ILE A 41 9.93 4.33 -0.98
C ILE A 41 9.51 5.40 -1.98
N PHE A 42 10.46 5.88 -2.79
CA PHE A 42 10.18 6.85 -3.84
C PHE A 42 10.86 6.49 -5.16
N ASN A 43 10.29 6.97 -6.26
CA ASN A 43 10.90 6.90 -7.58
C ASN A 43 12.00 7.98 -7.68
N PRO A 44 13.29 7.62 -7.81
CA PRO A 44 14.36 8.61 -7.83
C PRO A 44 14.36 9.51 -9.07
N ARG A 45 13.69 9.12 -10.15
CA ARG A 45 13.64 9.88 -11.40
C ARG A 45 12.56 10.96 -11.39
N THR A 46 11.39 10.66 -10.82
CA THR A 46 10.24 11.58 -10.76
C THR A 46 10.12 12.27 -9.40
N GLY A 47 10.64 11.66 -8.33
CA GLY A 47 10.48 12.14 -6.95
C GLY A 47 9.17 11.71 -6.29
N GLU A 48 8.34 10.92 -6.97
CA GLU A 48 7.06 10.45 -6.45
C GLU A 48 7.25 9.48 -5.28
N ILE A 49 6.49 9.70 -4.20
CA ILE A 49 6.44 8.82 -3.04
C ILE A 49 5.45 7.70 -3.34
N LEU A 50 5.95 6.46 -3.32
CA LEU A 50 5.20 5.26 -3.64
C LEU A 50 4.78 4.51 -2.37
N ARG A 51 5.50 4.71 -1.27
CA ARG A 51 5.16 4.17 0.04
C ARG A 51 5.67 5.12 1.11
N ASP A 52 4.82 5.34 2.10
CA ASP A 52 5.17 6.01 3.35
C ASP A 52 4.49 5.24 4.48
N TYR A 53 5.29 4.55 5.29
CA TYR A 53 4.79 3.62 6.29
C TYR A 53 5.58 3.79 7.58
N TRP A 54 4.91 3.94 8.71
CA TRP A 54 5.54 4.04 10.01
C TRP A 54 4.81 3.18 11.04
N VAL A 55 5.56 2.75 12.05
CA VAL A 55 5.05 1.98 13.19
C VAL A 55 5.71 2.45 14.47
N GLU A 56 4.97 2.37 15.57
CA GLU A 56 5.49 2.59 16.92
C GLU A 56 6.21 1.32 17.40
N LEU A 57 7.36 1.51 18.04
CA LEU A 57 8.07 0.49 18.78
C LEU A 57 7.43 0.45 20.16
N ASP A 58 6.35 -0.32 20.31
CA ASP A 58 5.91 -0.73 21.63
C ASP A 58 7.07 -1.49 22.29
N ASP A 59 7.31 -1.31 23.60
CA ASP A 59 8.39 -1.93 24.39
C ASP A 59 8.39 -3.49 24.39
N ALA A 60 7.62 -4.14 23.51
CA ALA A 60 7.81 -5.51 23.09
C ALA A 60 8.73 -5.53 21.85
N ALA A 61 10.04 -5.62 22.08
CA ALA A 61 11.16 -5.59 21.12
C ALA A 61 11.13 -6.61 19.93
N ASP A 62 9.97 -7.08 19.50
CA ASP A 62 9.76 -8.21 18.59
C ASP A 62 8.64 -7.98 17.55
N ALA A 63 8.04 -6.79 17.43
CA ALA A 63 6.98 -6.57 16.44
C ALA A 63 7.45 -6.75 14.97
N ALA A 64 8.75 -6.53 14.69
CA ALA A 64 9.36 -6.81 13.38
C ALA A 64 9.59 -8.32 13.13
N ALA A 65 9.62 -9.17 14.16
CA ALA A 65 9.69 -10.62 14.02
C ALA A 65 8.30 -11.26 13.85
N ARG A 66 7.22 -10.50 14.09
CA ARG A 66 5.84 -10.97 13.92
C ARG A 66 5.34 -10.92 12.47
N THR A 67 6.14 -10.42 11.52
CA THR A 67 5.87 -10.55 10.07
C THR A 67 6.21 -11.96 9.54
N ALA A 68 5.98 -13.01 10.33
CA ALA A 68 6.10 -14.39 9.87
C ALA A 68 4.87 -15.20 10.31
N LEU A 69 3.98 -15.39 9.32
CA LEU A 69 2.87 -16.37 9.23
C LEU A 69 1.47 -15.94 9.72
N PRO A 70 0.40 -16.24 8.96
CA PRO A 70 -0.95 -16.26 9.49
C PRO A 70 -1.04 -17.44 10.48
N ARG A 71 -1.35 -17.16 11.74
CA ARG A 71 -1.59 -18.20 12.75
C ARG A 71 -2.90 -18.94 12.43
N VAL A 72 -2.80 -20.01 11.64
CA VAL A 72 -3.80 -21.08 11.60
C VAL A 72 -3.54 -21.99 12.79
N GLY A 73 -4.48 -21.97 13.74
CA GLY A 73 -4.83 -23.12 14.58
C GLY A 73 -3.92 -23.48 15.76
N ARG A 74 -4.55 -23.49 16.95
CA ARG A 74 -4.40 -24.44 18.07
C ARG A 74 -3.65 -23.97 19.34
N SER A 75 -4.47 -23.48 20.28
CA SER A 75 -4.57 -23.84 21.73
C SER A 75 -3.35 -23.71 22.66
N SER A 76 -3.36 -23.14 23.88
CA SER A 76 -4.28 -22.37 24.74
C SER A 76 -3.42 -21.77 25.91
N PRO A 77 -3.93 -21.20 27.03
CA PRO A 77 -3.68 -19.81 27.40
C PRO A 77 -2.91 -19.62 28.73
N THR A 78 -2.18 -18.52 28.90
CA THR A 78 -1.92 -17.94 30.23
C THR A 78 -1.66 -16.44 30.05
N ALA A 79 -2.71 -15.66 30.15
CA ALA A 79 -2.62 -14.25 30.47
C ALA A 79 -3.73 -13.99 31.48
N THR A 80 -3.30 -13.68 32.70
CA THR A 80 -4.13 -13.10 33.75
C THR A 80 -4.67 -11.78 33.23
N VAL A 81 -5.96 -11.74 32.90
CA VAL A 81 -6.66 -10.49 32.59
C VAL A 81 -7.42 -10.11 33.85
N THR A 82 -6.99 -9.04 34.49
CA THR A 82 -7.78 -8.34 35.51
C THR A 82 -8.87 -7.53 34.83
N ASP A 83 -10.02 -7.56 35.48
CA ASP A 83 -11.35 -7.03 35.22
C ASP A 83 -11.43 -5.50 35.02
N ASP A 84 -12.64 -5.05 34.67
CA ASP A 84 -13.19 -3.68 34.68
C ASP A 84 -13.33 -2.96 33.32
N GLY A 85 -14.34 -3.38 32.54
CA GLY A 85 -14.82 -2.66 31.36
C GLY A 85 -16.30 -2.94 31.10
N HIS A 86 -17.14 -2.12 31.74
CA HIS A 86 -18.60 -2.15 31.77
C HIS A 86 -19.29 -2.34 30.40
N SER A 87 -20.32 -3.18 30.42
CA SER A 87 -21.26 -3.51 29.33
C SER A 87 -21.94 -2.29 28.73
N ASP A 88 -22.15 -2.31 27.40
CA ASP A 88 -23.36 -1.74 26.81
C ASP A 88 -23.74 -2.51 25.54
N ASP A 89 -24.79 -3.32 25.70
CA ASP A 89 -25.54 -3.98 24.64
C ASP A 89 -26.32 -2.95 23.81
N LYS A 90 -26.02 -2.81 22.51
CA LYS A 90 -26.97 -2.29 21.52
C LYS A 90 -26.88 -3.04 20.19
N ALA A 91 -27.88 -3.88 19.98
CA ALA A 91 -28.26 -4.45 18.69
C ALA A 91 -28.93 -3.40 17.76
N ALA A 92 -29.09 -3.80 16.49
CA ALA A 92 -29.71 -3.11 15.34
C ALA A 92 -28.73 -2.24 14.53
N ASP A 93 -28.66 -2.28 13.20
CA ASP A 93 -29.61 -2.69 12.16
C ASP A 93 -28.78 -2.99 10.89
N THR A 94 -28.84 -4.19 10.34
CA THR A 94 -28.29 -4.48 9.00
C THR A 94 -29.40 -4.27 7.97
N SER A 95 -29.52 -3.03 7.52
CA SER A 95 -30.32 -2.70 6.34
C SER A 95 -29.50 -3.01 5.09
N ASP A 96 -29.86 -4.11 4.41
CA ASP A 96 -29.42 -4.43 3.05
C ASP A 96 -29.91 -3.33 2.09
N ASP A 97 -29.01 -2.50 1.56
CA ASP A 97 -29.32 -1.62 0.43
C ASP A 97 -28.52 -2.07 -0.80
N LYS A 98 -29.21 -2.82 -1.66
CA LYS A 98 -28.69 -3.32 -2.93
C LYS A 98 -28.71 -2.17 -3.94
N SER A 99 -27.54 -1.57 -4.15
CA SER A 99 -27.37 -0.50 -5.12
C SER A 99 -27.59 -0.97 -6.56
N ASP A 100 -28.24 -0.07 -7.30
CA ASP A 100 -28.78 -0.21 -8.65
C ASP A 100 -27.77 -0.65 -9.72
N ASP A 101 -28.11 -1.70 -10.45
CA ASP A 101 -27.45 -2.09 -11.70
C ASP A 101 -28.14 -1.35 -12.86
N LYS A 102 -27.52 -0.25 -13.29
CA LYS A 102 -27.81 0.41 -14.56
C LYS A 102 -26.49 0.77 -15.23
N SER A 103 -26.16 0.06 -16.31
CA SER A 103 -25.22 0.54 -17.30
C SER A 103 -25.74 0.15 -18.67
N ASP A 104 -26.28 1.16 -19.34
CA ASP A 104 -26.70 1.17 -20.73
C ASP A 104 -25.45 1.13 -21.62
N ASP A 105 -25.09 -0.03 -22.17
CA ASP A 105 -24.11 -0.09 -23.25
C ASP A 105 -24.79 0.15 -24.59
N LYS A 106 -24.47 1.32 -25.14
CA LYS A 106 -24.94 1.87 -26.40
C LYS A 106 -24.06 1.40 -27.57
N ASP A 107 -24.74 0.98 -28.63
CA ASP A 107 -24.43 1.22 -30.04
C ASP A 107 -22.97 1.08 -30.50
N ASP A 108 -22.64 -0.13 -30.95
CA ASP A 108 -21.51 -0.42 -31.85
C ASP A 108 -22.05 -0.72 -33.25
N ASP A 109 -22.10 0.32 -34.11
CA ASP A 109 -21.97 0.12 -35.56
C ASP A 109 -21.43 1.42 -36.19
N SER A 110 -20.11 1.48 -36.34
CA SER A 110 -19.48 2.44 -37.24
C SER A 110 -18.99 1.69 -38.48
N THR A 111 -19.83 1.72 -39.50
CA THR A 111 -19.45 1.59 -40.90
C THR A 111 -18.59 2.79 -41.31
N ASP A 112 -17.36 2.57 -41.80
CA ASP A 112 -16.84 3.32 -42.96
C ASP A 112 -15.57 2.68 -43.56
N ASP A 113 -15.80 2.01 -44.68
CA ASP A 113 -15.12 2.14 -45.96
C ASP A 113 -13.69 2.74 -45.97
N LYS A 114 -12.71 1.89 -46.29
CA LYS A 114 -11.54 2.29 -47.08
C LYS A 114 -11.17 1.20 -48.08
N SER A 115 -11.79 1.32 -49.23
CA SER A 115 -11.21 0.94 -50.52
C SER A 115 -10.05 1.90 -50.84
N ASP A 116 -8.82 1.41 -51.02
CA ASP A 116 -7.90 1.99 -52.02
C ASP A 116 -6.69 1.09 -52.33
N ASP A 117 -6.61 0.73 -53.60
CA ASP A 117 -5.42 0.63 -54.46
C ASP A 117 -4.12 -0.04 -53.97
N THR A 118 -3.88 -1.25 -54.48
CA THR A 118 -2.56 -1.55 -55.04
C THR A 118 -2.71 -2.00 -56.49
N ASN A 119 -2.35 -1.08 -57.38
CA ASN A 119 -2.21 -1.28 -58.81
C ASN A 119 -1.07 -2.28 -59.11
N ASP A 120 -1.38 -3.17 -60.06
CA ASP A 120 -0.57 -3.56 -61.22
C ASP A 120 0.96 -3.47 -61.09
N ASP A 121 1.62 -4.63 -61.02
CA ASP A 121 2.95 -4.80 -61.61
C ASP A 121 2.96 -6.12 -62.39
N LYS A 122 2.85 -5.98 -63.71
CA LYS A 122 3.20 -6.97 -64.73
C LYS A 122 4.58 -6.61 -65.30
N ASP A 123 5.27 -7.66 -65.73
CA ASP A 123 6.39 -7.71 -66.68
C ASP A 123 7.79 -7.26 -66.20
N ASP A 124 8.62 -8.25 -65.83
CA ASP A 124 9.78 -8.73 -66.65
C ASP A 124 10.23 -10.13 -66.19
#